data_AF-B3PNI6-F1
#
_entry.id   AF-B3PNI6-F1
#
_cell.length_a   1.000
_cell.length_b   1.000
_cell.length_c   1.000
_cell.angle_alpha   90.00
_cell.angle_beta   90.00
_cell.angle_gamma   90.00
#
_symmetry.space_group_name_H-M   'P 1'
#
loop_
_entity.id
_entity.type
_entity.pdbx_description
1 polymer ?
#
loop_
_entity_poly.entity_id
_entity_poly.type
_entity_poly.pdbx_seq_one_letter_code
_entity_poly.pdbx_strand_id
1 'polypeptide(L)'
;MKINKILKLSPFAIATILAAPIALTSCINPKQEKNLTHEYGKEAEFTKKYPFSKELEANKATKININQIIDGDTIVDSDNNKYRLAGINAPETWDNQNKRPTAGKQALYGNLAKKYAAKLIEDQNIKEIFVVPQKTKKGTSNISDKFGRIVAIVYYKTPSNEYYNFNAQMVRYGLVRKQYISLSKSSIYYTKNVEYFNLLQESEELAKKEGLGIWKPSDENGVVGDQITKIYPR
;
A
#
# COMPACT_ATOMS: atom_id res chain seq x y z
N MET A 1 -53.77 47.44 -38.69
CA MET A 1 -53.77 48.32 -37.50
C MET A 1 -53.60 47.45 -36.26
N LYS A 2 -52.66 47.83 -35.35
CA LYS A 2 -52.17 47.14 -34.12
C LYS A 2 -51.25 45.94 -34.40
N ILE A 3 -49.91 46.06 -34.42
CA ILE A 3 -48.90 46.58 -33.47
C ILE A 3 -48.80 45.76 -32.17
N ASN A 4 -47.63 45.11 -32.06
CA ASN A 4 -46.84 44.69 -30.90
C ASN A 4 -47.46 43.74 -29.86
N LYS A 5 -46.93 42.51 -29.84
CA LYS A 5 -46.48 41.92 -28.57
C LYS A 5 -45.05 41.40 -28.71
N ILE A 6 -44.18 42.14 -28.04
CA ILE A 6 -42.74 41.93 -27.87
C ILE A 6 -42.52 40.59 -27.17
N LEU A 7 -41.64 39.76 -27.75
CA LEU A 7 -41.00 38.62 -27.09
C LEU A 7 -40.31 39.11 -25.82
N LYS A 8 -40.75 38.61 -24.65
CA LYS A 8 -39.90 38.56 -23.46
C LYS A 8 -39.27 37.18 -23.40
N LEU A 9 -38.02 37.09 -23.86
CA LEU A 9 -37.11 35.99 -23.55
C LEU A 9 -36.94 35.95 -22.03
N SER A 10 -37.42 34.90 -21.36
CA SER A 10 -36.97 34.59 -20.01
C SER A 10 -35.59 33.92 -20.13
N PRO A 11 -34.62 34.25 -19.26
CA PRO A 11 -33.32 33.62 -19.33
C PRO A 11 -33.49 32.14 -19.00
N PHE A 12 -32.97 31.29 -19.89
CA PHE A 12 -32.66 29.90 -19.62
C PHE A 12 -31.89 29.84 -18.29
N ALA A 13 -32.55 29.36 -17.24
CA ALA A 13 -31.83 28.85 -16.08
C ALA A 13 -31.19 27.52 -16.52
N ILE A 14 -29.95 27.61 -17.01
CA ILE A 14 -29.08 26.43 -17.09
C ILE A 14 -28.88 25.99 -15.65
N ALA A 15 -29.63 24.98 -15.23
CA ALA A 15 -29.35 24.25 -14.01
C ALA A 15 -28.03 23.52 -14.26
N THR A 16 -26.92 24.19 -13.96
CA THR A 16 -25.62 23.56 -13.81
C THR A 16 -25.77 22.58 -12.66
N ILE A 17 -25.99 21.31 -12.97
CA ILE A 17 -25.80 20.22 -12.01
C ILE A 17 -24.30 20.21 -11.74
N LEU A 18 -23.85 21.03 -10.78
CA LEU A 18 -22.62 20.77 -10.07
C LEU A 18 -22.82 19.39 -9.44
N ALA A 19 -22.25 18.38 -10.07
CA ALA A 19 -21.99 17.12 -9.40
C ALA A 19 -21.09 17.46 -8.21
N ALA A 20 -21.70 17.61 -7.04
CA ALA A 20 -20.98 17.64 -5.78
C ALA A 20 -20.08 16.40 -5.77
N PRO A 21 -18.79 16.52 -5.39
CA PRO A 21 -17.97 15.34 -5.21
C PRO A 21 -18.70 14.48 -4.18
N ILE A 22 -19.09 13.28 -4.57
CA ILE A 22 -19.53 12.25 -3.65
C ILE A 22 -18.30 11.98 -2.79
N ALA A 23 -18.20 12.71 -1.69
CA ALA A 23 -17.22 12.47 -0.67
C ALA A 23 -17.55 11.08 -0.12
N LEU A 24 -16.75 10.08 -0.54
CA LEU A 24 -16.63 8.79 0.13
C LEU A 24 -15.98 9.04 1.51
N THR A 25 -16.67 9.77 2.37
CA THR A 25 -16.26 10.08 3.75
C THR A 25 -17.33 9.54 4.68
N SER A 26 -17.38 8.22 4.88
CA SER A 26 -18.11 7.65 6.02
C SER A 26 -17.74 6.21 6.40
N CYS A 27 -16.47 5.79 6.29
CA CYS A 27 -16.05 4.48 6.83
C CYS A 27 -14.86 4.53 7.80
N ILE A 28 -14.36 5.72 8.12
CA ILE A 28 -13.27 5.90 9.08
C ILE A 28 -13.64 7.05 10.01
N ASN A 29 -13.74 6.74 11.30
CA ASN A 29 -13.96 7.73 12.34
C ASN A 29 -12.71 8.65 12.41
N PRO A 30 -12.84 9.98 12.33
CA PRO A 30 -11.71 10.91 12.43
C PRO A 30 -10.89 10.74 13.73
N LYS A 31 -11.51 10.22 14.80
CA LYS A 31 -10.81 9.86 16.05
C LYS A 31 -9.95 8.59 15.94
N GLN A 32 -10.25 7.66 15.03
CA GLN A 32 -9.39 6.51 14.74
C GLN A 32 -8.21 6.89 13.85
N GLU A 33 -8.39 7.85 12.93
CA GLU A 33 -7.30 8.43 12.13
C GLU A 33 -6.23 9.10 13.00
N LYS A 34 -6.65 9.72 14.10
CA LYS A 34 -5.77 10.45 15.03
C LYS A 34 -5.01 9.59 16.05
N ASN A 35 -5.31 8.29 16.15
CA ASN A 35 -4.61 7.33 17.04
C ASN A 35 -3.84 6.24 16.27
N LEU A 36 -3.95 6.18 14.95
CA LEU A 36 -3.02 5.47 14.06
C LEU A 36 -1.81 6.36 13.73
N THR A 37 -1.38 7.14 14.72
CA THR A 37 -0.31 8.14 14.59
C THR A 37 0.97 7.50 14.11
N HIS A 38 1.69 8.30 13.32
CA HIS A 38 2.94 8.09 12.59
C HIS A 38 4.07 7.29 13.26
N GLU A 39 3.93 6.76 14.47
CA GLU A 39 5.00 6.14 15.25
C GLU A 39 5.24 4.66 14.90
N TYR A 40 4.23 3.92 14.43
CA TYR A 40 4.39 2.49 14.18
C TYR A 40 5.39 2.22 13.04
N GLY A 41 6.32 1.30 13.30
CA GLY A 41 7.38 0.94 12.37
C GLY A 41 8.59 1.87 12.41
N LYS A 42 8.70 2.77 13.41
CA LYS A 42 9.91 3.55 13.66
C LYS A 42 11.13 2.63 13.88
N GLU A 43 12.23 2.93 13.20
CA GLU A 43 13.48 2.17 13.28
C GLU A 43 14.61 3.08 13.80
N ALA A 44 14.88 2.99 15.11
CA ALA A 44 15.85 3.86 15.78
C ALA A 44 17.31 3.58 15.36
N GLU A 45 17.63 2.32 15.02
CA GLU A 45 18.99 1.91 14.65
C GLU A 45 19.14 1.69 13.13
N PHE A 46 18.31 2.36 12.31
CA PHE A 46 18.23 2.12 10.86
C PHE A 46 19.61 2.13 10.17
N THR A 47 20.41 3.17 10.41
CA THR A 47 21.72 3.34 9.76
C THR A 47 22.79 2.38 10.28
N LYS A 48 22.64 1.86 11.50
CA LYS A 48 23.51 0.82 12.07
C LYS A 48 23.15 -0.55 11.52
N LYS A 49 21.85 -0.81 11.33
CA LYS A 49 21.30 -2.06 10.81
C LYS A 49 21.47 -2.22 9.30
N TYR A 50 21.29 -1.13 8.55
CA TYR A 50 21.39 -1.11 7.10
C TYR A 50 22.38 -0.03 6.67
N PRO A 51 23.65 -0.38 6.40
CA PRO A 51 24.62 0.59 5.89
C PRO A 51 24.16 1.11 4.53
N PHE A 52 24.44 2.39 4.27
CA PHE A 52 24.08 3.00 3.00
C PHE A 52 24.91 2.45 1.84
N SER A 53 24.27 2.38 0.67
CA SER A 53 24.88 2.00 -0.59
C SER A 53 24.42 2.94 -1.70
N LYS A 54 25.29 3.13 -2.69
CA LYS A 54 24.92 3.77 -3.96
C LYS A 54 24.29 2.76 -4.93
N GLU A 55 24.68 1.50 -4.81
CA GLU A 55 24.19 0.40 -5.64
C GLU A 55 23.08 -0.38 -4.93
N LEU A 56 22.24 -1.05 -5.71
CA LEU A 56 21.20 -1.95 -5.20
C LEU A 56 21.81 -3.26 -4.72
N GLU A 57 22.12 -3.31 -3.42
CA GLU A 57 22.77 -4.45 -2.79
C GLU A 57 21.91 -5.07 -1.69
N ALA A 58 22.02 -6.40 -1.53
CA ALA A 58 21.29 -7.10 -0.50
C ALA A 58 21.66 -6.60 0.92
N ASN A 59 20.64 -6.23 1.70
CA ASN A 59 20.73 -5.74 3.07
C ASN A 59 21.49 -4.41 3.24
N LYS A 60 21.62 -3.61 2.17
CA LYS A 60 22.09 -2.23 2.24
C LYS A 60 20.95 -1.28 1.88
N ALA A 61 20.96 -0.09 2.48
CA ALA A 61 19.96 0.93 2.20
C ALA A 61 20.40 1.79 1.01
N THR A 62 19.59 1.82 -0.04
CA THR A 62 19.82 2.66 -1.23
C THR A 62 18.70 3.69 -1.31
N LYS A 63 19.08 4.97 -1.38
CA LYS A 63 18.10 6.06 -1.59
C LYS A 63 17.58 5.99 -3.02
N ILE A 64 16.27 6.10 -3.18
CA ILE A 64 15.61 6.11 -4.49
C ILE A 64 14.61 7.25 -4.61
N ASN A 65 14.24 7.58 -5.85
CA ASN A 65 13.09 8.44 -6.16
C ASN A 65 12.02 7.59 -6.82
N ILE A 66 10.81 7.57 -6.29
CA ILE A 66 9.71 6.79 -6.88
C ILE A 66 9.04 7.60 -7.99
N ASN A 67 8.87 6.96 -9.15
CA ASN A 67 8.17 7.53 -10.30
C ASN A 67 6.74 6.99 -10.43
N GLN A 68 6.50 5.74 -10.03
CA GLN A 68 5.21 5.10 -10.26
C GLN A 68 4.81 4.12 -9.16
N ILE A 69 3.52 4.09 -8.84
CA ILE A 69 2.86 3.04 -8.05
C ILE A 69 2.04 2.16 -9.00
N ILE A 70 2.43 0.89 -9.13
CA ILE A 70 1.73 -0.07 -10.02
C ILE A 70 0.44 -0.54 -9.33
N ASP A 71 0.58 -1.08 -8.12
CA ASP A 71 -0.49 -1.60 -7.27
C ASP A 71 -0.14 -1.39 -5.78
N GLY A 72 -0.81 -2.10 -4.87
CA GLY A 72 -0.61 -1.93 -3.43
C GLY A 72 0.70 -2.50 -2.87
N ASP A 73 1.52 -3.20 -3.66
CA ASP A 73 2.80 -3.76 -3.19
C ASP A 73 3.92 -3.75 -4.25
N THR A 74 3.71 -3.05 -5.36
CA THR A 74 4.67 -2.90 -6.45
C THR A 74 4.88 -1.43 -6.81
N ILE A 75 6.13 -0.97 -6.77
CA ILE A 75 6.55 0.41 -7.09
C ILE A 75 7.64 0.41 -8.16
N VAL A 76 7.85 1.56 -8.81
CA VAL A 76 8.91 1.79 -9.81
C VAL A 76 9.66 3.07 -9.47
N ASP A 77 10.98 3.02 -9.49
CA ASP A 77 11.82 4.22 -9.31
C ASP A 77 12.03 5.00 -10.62
N SER A 78 12.72 6.14 -10.52
CA SER A 78 13.08 6.99 -11.65
C SER A 78 13.99 6.31 -12.69
N ASP A 79 14.70 5.25 -12.29
CA ASP A 79 15.61 4.49 -13.14
C ASP A 79 14.91 3.27 -13.78
N ASN A 80 13.57 3.19 -13.67
CA ASN A 80 12.72 2.09 -14.12
C ASN A 80 12.97 0.74 -13.44
N ASN A 81 13.66 0.72 -12.29
CA ASN A 81 13.73 -0.48 -11.47
C ASN A 81 12.36 -0.74 -10.84
N LYS A 82 11.89 -1.98 -10.92
CA LYS A 82 10.62 -2.42 -10.32
C LYS A 82 10.90 -3.10 -8.99
N TYR A 83 10.16 -2.70 -7.96
CA TYR A 83 10.30 -3.27 -6.61
C TYR A 83 9.02 -3.96 -6.20
N ARG A 84 9.17 -5.18 -5.68
CA ARG A 84 8.14 -5.88 -4.92
C ARG A 84 8.41 -5.62 -3.44
N LEU A 85 7.41 -5.10 -2.73
CA LEU A 85 7.53 -4.88 -1.29
C LEU A 85 7.67 -6.26 -0.60
N ALA A 86 8.80 -6.45 0.07
CA ALA A 86 9.16 -7.69 0.74
C ALA A 86 8.12 -8.06 1.81
N GLY A 87 7.82 -9.35 1.93
CA GLY A 87 7.04 -9.89 3.04
C GLY A 87 5.55 -9.52 3.06
N ILE A 88 5.03 -8.84 2.04
CA ILE A 88 3.63 -8.43 1.97
C ILE A 88 2.97 -8.82 0.65
N ASN A 89 1.64 -8.90 0.68
CA ASN A 89 0.82 -9.04 -0.52
C ASN A 89 -0.42 -8.14 -0.41
N ALA A 90 -0.62 -7.28 -1.40
CA ALA A 90 -1.81 -6.47 -1.56
C ALA A 90 -2.88 -7.22 -2.36
N PRO A 91 -4.17 -6.89 -2.17
CA PRO A 91 -5.22 -7.41 -3.04
C PRO A 91 -5.06 -6.86 -4.46
N GLU A 92 -5.24 -7.71 -5.47
CA GLU A 92 -5.11 -7.31 -6.87
C GLU A 92 -6.22 -6.32 -7.26
N THR A 93 -5.86 -5.28 -8.01
CA THR A 93 -6.84 -4.31 -8.58
C THR A 93 -7.31 -4.72 -9.99
N TRP A 94 -6.62 -5.68 -10.62
CA TRP A 94 -6.89 -6.14 -11.96
C TRP A 94 -6.88 -7.67 -12.04
N ASP A 95 -7.91 -8.24 -12.65
CA ASP A 95 -8.01 -9.66 -12.94
C ASP A 95 -7.41 -9.95 -14.32
N ASN A 96 -6.21 -10.54 -14.32
CA ASN A 96 -5.49 -10.87 -15.54
C ASN A 96 -6.11 -12.02 -16.34
N GLN A 97 -6.90 -12.90 -15.71
CA GLN A 97 -7.55 -14.02 -16.37
C GLN A 97 -8.76 -13.52 -17.16
N ASN A 98 -9.59 -12.69 -16.53
CA ASN A 98 -10.81 -12.15 -17.14
C ASN A 98 -10.63 -10.77 -17.81
N LYS A 99 -9.42 -10.21 -17.79
CA LYS A 99 -9.07 -8.90 -18.39
C LYS A 99 -10.00 -7.76 -17.97
N ARG A 100 -10.28 -7.67 -16.67
CA ARG A 100 -11.19 -6.67 -16.09
C ARG A 100 -10.71 -6.20 -14.71
N PRO A 101 -11.16 -5.03 -14.24
CA PRO A 101 -10.96 -4.65 -12.84
C PRO A 101 -11.56 -5.70 -11.90
N THR A 102 -10.91 -5.89 -10.76
CA THR A 102 -11.49 -6.72 -9.68
C THR A 102 -12.74 -6.03 -9.11
N ALA A 103 -13.55 -6.75 -8.34
CA ALA A 103 -14.78 -6.21 -7.76
C ALA A 103 -14.89 -6.51 -6.25
N GLY A 104 -15.87 -5.89 -5.59
CA GLY A 104 -16.17 -6.12 -4.18
C GLY A 104 -14.99 -5.79 -3.25
N LYS A 105 -14.77 -6.63 -2.23
CA LYS A 105 -13.73 -6.39 -1.22
C LYS A 105 -12.31 -6.40 -1.80
N GLN A 106 -12.05 -7.24 -2.80
CA GLN A 106 -10.74 -7.28 -3.45
C GLN A 106 -10.38 -5.93 -4.07
N ALA A 107 -11.30 -5.36 -4.87
CA ALA A 107 -11.12 -4.02 -5.45
C ALA A 107 -11.00 -2.93 -4.39
N LEU A 108 -11.86 -2.97 -3.36
CA LEU A 108 -11.85 -1.99 -2.28
C LEU A 108 -10.48 -1.93 -1.60
N TYR A 109 -10.00 -3.07 -1.10
CA TYR A 109 -8.74 -3.09 -0.35
C TYR A 109 -7.50 -2.99 -1.26
N GLY A 110 -7.58 -3.46 -2.50
CA GLY A 110 -6.52 -3.23 -3.50
C GLY A 110 -6.34 -1.74 -3.79
N ASN A 111 -7.45 -1.00 -3.96
CA ASN A 111 -7.41 0.44 -4.17
C ASN A 111 -6.96 1.20 -2.92
N LEU A 112 -7.37 0.77 -1.71
CA LEU A 112 -6.90 1.37 -0.47
C LEU A 112 -5.39 1.16 -0.27
N ALA A 113 -4.88 -0.04 -0.56
CA ALA A 113 -3.44 -0.32 -0.50
C ALA A 113 -2.66 0.52 -1.52
N LYS A 114 -3.14 0.60 -2.78
CA LYS A 114 -2.53 1.45 -3.81
C LYS A 114 -2.54 2.93 -3.43
N LYS A 115 -3.65 3.44 -2.90
CA LYS A 115 -3.75 4.83 -2.41
C LYS A 115 -2.78 5.09 -1.26
N TYR A 116 -2.59 4.13 -0.36
CA TYR A 116 -1.62 4.25 0.71
C TYR A 116 -0.18 4.25 0.18
N ALA A 117 0.14 3.37 -0.78
CA ALA A 117 1.44 3.35 -1.48
C ALA A 117 1.77 4.69 -2.16
N ALA A 118 0.75 5.39 -2.71
CA ALA A 118 0.91 6.71 -3.31
C ALA A 118 1.43 7.79 -2.36
N LYS A 119 1.27 7.62 -1.03
CA LYS A 119 1.87 8.53 -0.04
C LYS A 119 3.38 8.64 -0.16
N LEU A 120 4.06 7.59 -0.62
CA LEU A 120 5.51 7.64 -0.85
C LEU A 120 5.92 8.77 -1.82
N ILE A 121 5.01 9.18 -2.71
CA ILE A 121 5.24 10.27 -3.67
C ILE A 121 4.57 11.57 -3.18
N GLU A 122 3.36 11.46 -2.63
CA GLU A 122 2.46 12.60 -2.39
C GLU A 122 2.59 13.22 -1.00
N ASP A 123 3.09 12.49 0.00
CA ASP A 123 3.08 12.94 1.40
C ASP A 123 4.28 13.86 1.71
N GLN A 124 3.98 15.11 2.06
CA GLN A 124 4.99 16.11 2.40
C GLN A 124 5.77 15.78 3.68
N ASN A 125 5.30 14.82 4.49
CA ASN A 125 6.03 14.32 5.66
C ASN A 125 7.08 13.26 5.31
N ILE A 126 7.21 12.89 4.03
CA ILE A 126 8.25 11.99 3.53
C ILE A 126 9.34 12.81 2.84
N LYS A 127 10.52 12.86 3.46
CA LYS A 127 11.69 13.60 2.96
C LYS A 127 12.54 12.76 2.01
N GLU A 128 12.76 11.49 2.36
CA GLU A 128 13.62 10.57 1.60
C GLU A 128 13.04 9.16 1.65
N ILE A 129 13.27 8.39 0.58
CA ILE A 129 12.83 6.99 0.48
C ILE A 129 14.05 6.12 0.29
N PHE A 130 14.08 5.01 1.00
CA PHE A 130 15.15 4.02 0.93
C PHE A 130 14.55 2.64 0.66
N VAL A 131 15.21 1.90 -0.22
CA VAL A 131 14.96 0.48 -0.41
C VAL A 131 16.10 -0.32 0.22
N VAL A 132 15.76 -1.43 0.85
CA VAL A 132 16.71 -2.42 1.34
C VAL A 132 16.44 -3.73 0.63
N PRO A 133 17.10 -4.00 -0.52
CA PRO A 133 16.95 -5.26 -1.24
C PRO A 133 17.23 -6.46 -0.33
N GLN A 134 16.42 -7.50 -0.44
CA GLN A 134 16.53 -8.71 0.38
C GLN A 134 17.06 -9.85 -0.48
N LYS A 135 17.83 -10.77 0.12
CA LYS A 135 18.26 -11.97 -0.59
C LYS A 135 17.05 -12.83 -0.92
N THR A 136 16.95 -13.25 -2.18
CA THR A 136 15.88 -14.14 -2.65
C THR A 136 16.44 -15.51 -3.03
N LYS A 137 15.55 -16.50 -3.06
CA LYS A 137 15.84 -17.80 -3.66
C LYS A 137 15.06 -17.91 -4.96
N LYS A 138 15.72 -18.37 -6.03
CA LYS A 138 15.10 -18.60 -7.35
C LYS A 138 14.55 -17.33 -8.01
N GLY A 139 15.15 -16.18 -7.72
CA GLY A 139 14.96 -14.95 -8.49
C GLY A 139 15.68 -14.99 -9.83
N THR A 140 15.45 -13.98 -10.66
CA THR A 140 16.31 -13.71 -11.83
C THR A 140 17.71 -13.22 -11.43
N SER A 141 17.84 -12.71 -10.20
CA SER A 141 19.08 -12.35 -9.53
C SER A 141 19.02 -12.79 -8.05
N ASN A 142 20.06 -12.51 -7.28
CA ASN A 142 20.11 -12.80 -5.85
C ASN A 142 19.23 -11.88 -4.98
N ILE A 143 18.59 -10.86 -5.57
CA ILE A 143 17.71 -9.91 -4.89
C ILE A 143 16.33 -9.75 -5.55
N SER A 144 16.08 -10.40 -6.69
CA SER A 144 14.81 -10.28 -7.41
C SER A 144 13.89 -11.48 -7.20
N ASP A 145 12.62 -11.34 -7.53
CA ASP A 145 11.72 -12.48 -7.69
C ASP A 145 11.84 -13.10 -9.10
N LYS A 146 11.03 -14.13 -9.37
CA LYS A 146 11.00 -14.83 -10.67
C LYS A 146 10.54 -13.95 -11.84
N PHE A 147 9.95 -12.79 -11.56
CA PHE A 147 9.47 -11.84 -12.56
C PHE A 147 10.44 -10.66 -12.75
N GLY A 148 11.61 -10.70 -12.11
CA GLY A 148 12.64 -9.67 -12.23
C GLY A 148 12.40 -8.42 -11.37
N ARG A 149 11.41 -8.43 -10.47
CA ARG A 149 11.21 -7.32 -9.52
C ARG A 149 12.17 -7.46 -8.35
N ILE A 150 12.85 -6.40 -7.95
CA ILE A 150 13.70 -6.38 -6.76
C ILE A 150 12.82 -6.54 -5.53
N VAL A 151 13.09 -7.53 -4.69
CA VAL A 151 12.36 -7.74 -3.43
C VAL A 151 12.98 -6.87 -2.35
N ALA A 152 12.29 -5.84 -1.89
CA ALA A 152 12.87 -4.84 -0.99
C ALA A 152 11.96 -4.48 0.18
N ILE A 153 12.59 -4.22 1.33
CA ILE A 153 11.94 -3.52 2.44
C ILE A 153 12.01 -2.03 2.13
N VAL A 154 10.87 -1.33 2.16
CA VAL A 154 10.82 0.11 1.92
C VAL A 154 10.82 0.84 3.26
N TYR A 155 11.72 1.80 3.38
CA TYR A 155 11.73 2.77 4.47
C TYR A 155 11.54 4.17 3.90
N TYR A 156 10.91 5.04 4.70
CA TYR A 156 10.96 6.47 4.44
C TYR A 156 11.53 7.19 5.65
N LYS A 157 12.06 8.38 5.40
CA LYS A 157 12.59 9.28 6.41
C LYS A 157 11.77 10.54 6.48
N THR A 158 11.45 10.99 7.68
CA THR A 158 10.69 12.23 7.92
C THR A 158 11.61 13.46 7.98
N PRO A 159 11.04 14.69 7.94
CA PRO A 159 11.77 15.92 8.24
C PRO A 159 12.49 15.91 9.61
N SER A 160 11.96 15.18 10.60
CA SER A 160 12.58 14.96 11.92
C SER A 160 13.76 13.97 11.91
N ASN A 161 14.16 13.47 10.74
CA ASN A 161 15.20 12.45 10.54
C ASN A 161 14.90 11.07 11.16
N GLU A 162 13.63 10.74 11.35
CA GLU A 162 13.20 9.43 11.82
C GLU A 162 12.92 8.51 10.63
N TYR A 163 13.25 7.23 10.76
CA TYR A 163 13.04 6.23 9.71
C TYR A 163 11.85 5.34 10.07
N TYR A 164 11.01 5.04 9.09
CA TYR A 164 9.81 4.24 9.27
C TYR A 164 9.73 3.13 8.23
N ASN A 165 9.41 1.92 8.69
CA ASN A 165 9.19 0.75 7.83
C ASN A 165 7.81 0.81 7.17
N PHE A 166 7.78 1.15 5.89
CA PHE A 166 6.55 1.34 5.14
C PHE A 166 5.75 0.03 5.00
N ASN A 167 6.43 -1.08 4.71
CA ASN A 167 5.79 -2.39 4.56
C ASN A 167 5.03 -2.80 5.84
N ALA A 168 5.66 -2.60 7.01
CA ALA A 168 5.06 -2.93 8.30
C ALA A 168 3.84 -2.06 8.62
N GLN A 169 3.85 -0.78 8.25
CA GLN A 169 2.67 0.09 8.38
C GLN A 169 1.50 -0.39 7.51
N MET A 170 1.77 -0.79 6.25
CA MET A 170 0.70 -1.32 5.38
C MET A 170 0.02 -2.54 6.00
N VAL A 171 0.81 -3.45 6.60
CA VAL A 171 0.28 -4.62 7.30
C VAL A 171 -0.48 -4.20 8.56
N ARG A 172 0.08 -3.28 9.36
CA ARG A 172 -0.51 -2.80 10.62
C ARG A 172 -1.87 -2.14 10.41
N TYR A 173 -2.05 -1.46 9.29
CA TYR A 173 -3.32 -0.83 8.90
C TYR A 173 -4.29 -1.80 8.21
N GLY A 174 -3.92 -3.08 8.09
CA GLY A 174 -4.74 -4.11 7.45
C GLY A 174 -4.97 -3.88 5.96
N LEU A 175 -4.08 -3.13 5.29
CA LEU A 175 -4.21 -2.85 3.85
C LEU A 175 -3.73 -4.02 3.00
N VAL A 176 -2.75 -4.76 3.53
CA VAL A 176 -2.08 -5.90 2.91
C VAL A 176 -1.93 -7.01 3.96
N ARG A 177 -1.71 -8.24 3.53
CA ARG A 177 -1.38 -9.35 4.43
C ARG A 177 0.12 -9.63 4.45
N LYS A 178 0.60 -10.23 5.53
CA LYS A 178 1.95 -10.80 5.58
C LYS A 178 2.00 -12.03 4.67
N GLN A 179 2.88 -12.02 3.68
CA GLN A 179 3.04 -13.15 2.75
C GLN A 179 4.44 -13.13 2.12
N TYR A 180 4.87 -14.26 1.53
CA TYR A 180 6.14 -14.36 0.81
C TYR A 180 7.35 -14.08 1.70
N ILE A 181 7.28 -14.48 2.97
CA ILE A 181 8.36 -14.44 3.94
C ILE A 181 8.26 -15.62 4.92
N SER A 182 9.39 -16.22 5.28
CA SER A 182 9.45 -17.39 6.16
C SER A 182 10.77 -17.48 6.90
N LEU A 183 10.77 -18.01 8.13
CA LEU A 183 11.99 -18.38 8.85
C LEU A 183 12.46 -19.81 8.54
N SER A 184 11.68 -20.59 7.77
CA SER A 184 12.07 -21.94 7.39
C SER A 184 13.13 -21.92 6.29
N LYS A 185 14.30 -22.51 6.56
CA LYS A 185 15.40 -22.63 5.59
C LYS A 185 15.03 -23.41 4.34
N SER A 186 14.02 -24.29 4.38
CA SER A 186 13.55 -25.03 3.18
C SER A 186 12.61 -24.19 2.31
N SER A 187 12.02 -23.12 2.85
CA SER A 187 11.12 -22.24 2.11
C SER A 187 11.87 -21.47 1.01
N ILE A 188 11.20 -21.30 -0.13
CA ILE A 188 11.65 -20.37 -1.19
C ILE A 188 11.59 -18.90 -0.73
N TYR A 189 10.79 -18.62 0.30
CA TYR A 189 10.63 -17.30 0.90
C TYR A 189 11.46 -17.12 2.19
N TYR A 190 12.48 -17.96 2.37
CA TYR A 190 13.33 -17.90 3.55
C TYR A 190 14.03 -16.55 3.69
N THR A 191 13.95 -15.96 4.88
CA THR A 191 14.74 -14.79 5.29
C THR A 191 15.59 -15.12 6.53
N LYS A 192 16.77 -14.49 6.63
CA LYS A 192 17.57 -14.46 7.86
C LYS A 192 17.19 -13.27 8.76
N ASN A 193 16.39 -12.33 8.26
CA ASN A 193 15.98 -11.15 8.99
C ASN A 193 14.80 -11.48 9.92
N VAL A 194 15.11 -12.12 11.05
CA VAL A 194 14.13 -12.56 12.06
C VAL A 194 13.33 -11.39 12.60
N GLU A 195 14.01 -10.28 12.87
CA GLU A 195 13.39 -9.06 13.39
C GLU A 195 12.32 -8.51 12.44
N TYR A 196 12.63 -8.40 11.14
CA TYR A 196 11.65 -7.96 10.15
C TYR A 196 10.47 -8.94 10.00
N PHE A 197 10.73 -10.26 10.04
CA PHE A 197 9.64 -11.24 10.04
C PHE A 197 8.71 -11.07 11.24
N ASN A 198 9.28 -10.85 12.43
CA ASN A 198 8.52 -10.65 13.66
C ASN A 198 7.75 -9.33 13.62
N LEU A 199 8.34 -8.25 13.11
CA LEU A 199 7.66 -6.98 12.91
C LEU A 199 6.41 -7.14 12.04
N LEU A 200 6.50 -7.83 10.90
CA LEU A 200 5.33 -8.09 10.06
C LEU A 200 4.31 -9.01 10.73
N GLN A 201 4.75 -9.97 11.53
CA GLN A 201 3.87 -10.85 12.29
C GLN A 201 3.05 -10.05 13.31
N GLU A 202 3.72 -9.26 14.13
CA GLU A 202 3.10 -8.40 15.15
C GLU A 202 2.16 -7.37 14.50
N SER A 203 2.58 -6.72 13.41
CA SER A 203 1.72 -5.83 12.63
C SER A 203 0.40 -6.49 12.26
N GLU A 204 0.46 -7.72 11.75
CA GLU A 204 -0.72 -8.44 11.27
C GLU A 204 -1.61 -8.89 12.44
N GLU A 205 -1.01 -9.36 13.53
CA GLU A 205 -1.73 -9.75 14.75
C GLU A 205 -2.48 -8.57 15.37
N LEU A 206 -1.87 -7.39 15.44
CA LEU A 206 -2.52 -6.17 15.91
C LEU A 206 -3.65 -5.75 14.97
N ALA A 207 -3.42 -5.77 13.65
CA ALA A 207 -4.46 -5.45 12.67
C ALA A 207 -5.67 -6.40 12.78
N LYS A 208 -5.43 -7.70 13.03
CA LYS A 208 -6.47 -8.70 13.28
C LYS A 208 -7.22 -8.43 14.58
N LYS A 209 -6.50 -8.21 15.68
CA LYS A 209 -7.07 -7.95 17.02
C LYS A 209 -7.98 -6.73 17.02
N GLU A 210 -7.60 -5.68 16.29
CA GLU A 210 -8.35 -4.43 16.19
C GLU A 210 -9.39 -4.41 15.06
N GLY A 211 -9.45 -5.49 14.26
CA GLY A 211 -10.36 -5.56 13.12
C GLY A 211 -10.10 -4.46 12.09
N LEU A 212 -8.85 -4.24 11.68
CA LEU A 212 -8.49 -3.20 10.71
C LEU A 212 -8.48 -3.74 9.27
N GLY A 213 -8.80 -2.85 8.33
CA GLY A 213 -8.67 -3.13 6.90
C GLY A 213 -9.33 -4.45 6.48
N ILE A 214 -8.56 -5.33 5.83
CA ILE A 214 -8.99 -6.67 5.38
C ILE A 214 -9.44 -7.59 6.52
N TRP A 215 -9.17 -7.24 7.78
CA TRP A 215 -9.51 -8.00 8.98
C TRP A 215 -10.77 -7.50 9.71
N LYS A 216 -11.46 -6.47 9.19
CA LYS A 216 -12.73 -5.99 9.78
C LYS A 216 -13.75 -7.14 9.91
N PRO A 217 -14.30 -7.41 11.11
CA PRO A 217 -15.37 -8.40 11.29
C PRO A 217 -16.64 -7.96 10.55
N SER A 218 -17.47 -8.93 10.15
CA SER A 218 -18.80 -8.69 9.56
C SER A 218 -19.75 -8.00 10.54
N ASP A 219 -20.69 -7.21 10.03
CA ASP A 219 -21.83 -6.70 10.79
C ASP A 219 -22.98 -7.74 10.85
N GLU A 220 -23.99 -7.41 11.67
CA GLU A 220 -25.14 -8.24 12.08
C GLU A 220 -26.07 -8.71 10.94
N ASN A 221 -25.84 -8.25 9.71
CA ASN A 221 -26.58 -8.65 8.51
C ASN A 221 -26.01 -9.92 7.84
N GLY A 222 -25.14 -10.67 8.52
CA GLY A 222 -24.77 -12.03 8.12
C GLY A 222 -23.93 -12.14 6.84
N VAL A 223 -23.38 -11.03 6.33
CA VAL A 223 -22.42 -11.08 5.23
C VAL A 223 -21.03 -10.91 5.82
N VAL A 224 -20.22 -11.97 5.72
CA VAL A 224 -18.74 -12.05 5.90
C VAL A 224 -18.28 -12.93 7.07
N GLY A 225 -18.57 -14.23 6.97
CA GLY A 225 -17.64 -15.27 7.40
C GLY A 225 -16.58 -15.53 6.31
N ASP A 226 -15.32 -15.61 6.72
CA ASP A 226 -14.09 -15.90 5.96
C ASP A 226 -13.99 -15.30 4.54
N GLN A 227 -13.58 -14.02 4.45
CA GLN A 227 -13.40 -13.32 3.16
C GLN A 227 -11.95 -13.03 2.77
N ILE A 228 -10.96 -13.43 3.58
CA ILE A 228 -9.55 -13.35 3.17
C ILE A 228 -9.31 -14.15 1.89
N THR A 229 -9.95 -15.32 1.77
CA THR A 229 -9.90 -16.17 0.56
C THR A 229 -10.53 -15.52 -0.67
N LYS A 230 -11.55 -14.67 -0.50
CA LYS A 230 -12.17 -13.89 -1.59
C LYS A 230 -11.35 -12.67 -1.99
N ILE A 231 -10.63 -12.07 -1.05
CA ILE A 231 -9.75 -10.91 -1.29
C ILE A 231 -8.46 -11.37 -1.98
N TYR A 232 -7.99 -12.57 -1.64
CA TYR A 232 -6.78 -13.18 -2.18
C TYR A 232 -7.07 -14.57 -2.74
N PRO A 233 -7.75 -14.65 -3.91
CA PRO A 233 -7.90 -15.92 -4.60
C PRO A 233 -6.50 -16.48 -4.90
N ARG A 234 -6.30 -17.78 -4.63
CA ARG A 234 -5.02 -18.47 -4.90
C ARG A 234 -4.83 -18.71 -6.40
#